data_AF-A0A3P8T718-F1
#
_entry.id   AF-A0A3P8T718-F1
#
_cell.length_a   1.000
_cell.length_b   1.000
_cell.length_c   1.000
_cell.angle_alpha   90.00
_cell.angle_beta   90.00
_cell.angle_gamma   90.00
#
_symmetry.space_group_name_H-M   'P 1'
#
loop_
_entity.id
_entity.type
_entity.pdbx_description
1 polymer ?
#
loop_
_entity_poly.entity_id
_entity_poly.type
_entity_poly.pdbx_seq_one_letter_code
_entity_poly.pdbx_strand_id
1 'polypeptide(L)'
;MFLTEGMMGWIVLTVLSLCRPVWSTVKVTQPYRVLSTDGTAQIQCVVHPRPSYHQIEPSHDQNTSYPFPDPEELSVTLLKGLHGSQELCSSSINFLQKPNETDVKQEGEVQCSAQATDGAVTVSVSGLKATDTDLYRCEIQIFYPPPYLRFTGNGTLIHSSAADGVPVLALLIVIMCVLVVMIYFQVGTFIHFSFLS
;
A
#
# COMPACT_ATOMS: atom_id res chain seq x y z
N MET A 1 -25.93 55.43 -30.61
CA MET A 1 -25.47 54.03 -30.78
C MET A 1 -24.01 53.92 -30.34
N PHE A 2 -23.69 53.93 -29.04
CA PHE A 2 -22.34 53.60 -28.54
C PHE A 2 -22.36 52.98 -27.12
N LEU A 3 -23.54 52.70 -26.57
CA LEU A 3 -23.70 52.18 -25.20
C LEU A 3 -23.97 50.66 -25.13
N THR A 4 -24.16 50.00 -26.28
CA THR A 4 -24.53 48.57 -26.35
C THR A 4 -23.33 47.64 -26.54
N GLU A 5 -22.19 48.16 -27.00
CA GLU A 5 -20.96 47.38 -27.24
C GLU A 5 -20.21 47.04 -25.94
N GLY A 6 -20.22 47.96 -24.96
CA GLY A 6 -19.49 47.77 -23.70
C GLY A 6 -20.14 46.76 -22.74
N MET A 7 -21.47 46.58 -22.83
CA MET A 7 -22.21 45.74 -21.89
C MET A 7 -22.07 44.24 -22.21
N MET A 8 -21.89 43.90 -23.49
CA MET A 8 -21.70 42.51 -23.96
C MET A 8 -20.36 41.92 -23.52
N GLY A 9 -19.28 42.72 -23.47
CA GLY A 9 -17.95 42.25 -23.08
C GLY A 9 -17.85 41.84 -21.60
N TRP A 10 -18.52 42.56 -20.71
CA TRP A 10 -18.53 42.25 -19.26
C TRP A 10 -19.38 41.01 -18.94
N ILE A 11 -20.46 40.78 -19.69
CA ILE A 11 -21.29 39.57 -19.56
C ILE A 11 -20.49 38.33 -19.98
N VAL A 12 -19.70 38.41 -21.05
CA VAL A 12 -18.87 37.28 -21.50
C VAL A 12 -17.77 36.94 -20.47
N LEU A 13 -17.09 37.94 -19.91
CA LEU A 13 -16.04 37.74 -18.90
C LEU A 13 -16.60 37.18 -17.58
N THR A 14 -17.80 37.62 -17.17
CA THR A 14 -18.46 37.09 -15.97
C THR A 14 -18.94 35.65 -16.15
N VAL A 15 -19.48 35.29 -17.31
CA VAL A 15 -19.88 33.91 -17.63
C VAL A 15 -18.67 32.96 -17.69
N LEU A 16 -17.57 33.38 -18.30
CA LEU A 16 -16.32 32.59 -18.33
C LEU A 16 -15.73 32.37 -16.93
N SER A 17 -15.93 33.31 -15.99
CA SER A 17 -15.44 33.18 -14.61
C SER A 17 -16.25 32.22 -13.73
N LEU A 18 -17.51 31.94 -14.10
CA LEU A 18 -18.41 31.03 -13.37
C LEU A 18 -18.28 29.57 -13.84
N CYS A 19 -17.75 29.33 -15.03
CA CYS A 19 -17.45 27.99 -15.53
C CYS A 19 -16.10 27.51 -14.99
N ARG A 20 -16.02 27.12 -13.71
CA ARG A 20 -14.91 26.24 -13.29
C ARG A 20 -15.11 24.89 -13.97
N PRO A 21 -14.15 24.40 -14.78
CA PRO A 21 -14.24 23.03 -15.27
C PRO A 21 -14.13 22.10 -14.07
N VAL A 22 -15.26 21.47 -13.70
CA VAL A 22 -15.25 20.29 -12.84
C VAL A 22 -14.68 19.16 -13.70
N TRP A 23 -13.36 19.09 -13.78
CA TRP A 23 -12.71 17.89 -14.28
C TRP A 23 -12.77 16.84 -13.18
N SER A 24 -13.66 15.87 -13.32
CA SER A 24 -13.64 14.64 -12.52
C SER A 24 -12.41 13.83 -12.92
N THR A 25 -11.26 14.17 -12.33
CA THR A 25 -10.03 13.39 -12.49
C THR A 25 -10.06 12.20 -11.53
N VAL A 26 -9.82 11.00 -12.04
CA VAL A 26 -9.71 9.80 -11.21
C VAL A 26 -8.32 9.78 -10.54
N LYS A 27 -8.29 9.56 -9.24
CA LYS A 27 -7.05 9.52 -8.44
C LYS A 27 -7.03 8.32 -7.50
N VAL A 28 -5.83 7.83 -7.19
CA VAL A 28 -5.63 6.76 -6.20
C VAL A 28 -4.97 7.36 -4.98
N THR A 29 -5.60 7.18 -3.82
CA THR A 29 -5.04 7.60 -2.53
C THR A 29 -4.53 6.39 -1.76
N GLN A 30 -3.40 6.56 -1.09
CA GLN A 30 -2.77 5.53 -0.26
C GLN A 30 -2.53 6.08 1.14
N PRO A 31 -2.44 5.22 2.18
CA PRO A 31 -1.98 5.66 3.49
C PRO A 31 -0.56 6.23 3.37
N TYR A 32 -0.22 7.23 4.20
CA TYR A 32 1.12 7.82 4.16
C TYR A 32 2.21 6.84 4.66
N ARG A 33 1.85 5.93 5.57
CA ARG A 33 2.75 4.97 6.20
C ARG A 33 2.01 3.70 6.59
N VAL A 34 2.69 2.57 6.44
CA VAL A 34 2.27 1.25 6.91
C VAL A 34 3.44 0.60 7.66
N LEU A 35 3.13 -0.13 8.72
CA LEU A 35 4.10 -0.94 9.45
C LEU A 35 4.05 -2.36 8.89
N SER A 36 5.23 -2.93 8.59
CA SER A 36 5.35 -4.35 8.31
C SER A 36 5.58 -5.11 9.61
N THR A 37 4.71 -6.09 9.87
CA THR A 37 4.74 -6.99 11.02
C THR A 37 5.10 -8.38 10.51
N ASP A 38 6.15 -8.98 11.05
CA ASP A 38 6.64 -10.31 10.63
C ASP A 38 6.92 -10.43 9.12
N GLY A 39 7.41 -9.35 8.51
CA GLY A 39 7.67 -9.27 7.07
C GLY A 39 6.40 -9.19 6.23
N THR A 40 5.24 -8.89 6.83
CA THR A 40 3.96 -8.72 6.14
C THR A 40 3.41 -7.31 6.31
N ALA A 41 2.88 -6.73 5.23
CA ALA A 41 2.26 -5.41 5.24
C ALA A 41 0.98 -5.41 4.38
N GLN A 42 -0.01 -4.59 4.78
CA GLN A 42 -1.23 -4.36 4.01
C GLN A 42 -1.35 -2.90 3.60
N ILE A 43 -1.59 -2.68 2.31
CA ILE A 43 -1.67 -1.36 1.71
C ILE A 43 -3.06 -1.20 1.10
N GLN A 44 -3.80 -0.19 1.55
CA GLN A 44 -5.12 0.12 1.00
C GLN A 44 -5.01 1.23 -0.05
N CYS A 45 -5.40 0.92 -1.28
CA CYS A 45 -5.30 1.80 -2.44
C CYS A 45 -6.71 2.16 -2.91
N VAL A 46 -7.16 3.37 -2.58
CA VAL A 46 -8.55 3.80 -2.75
C VAL A 46 -8.69 4.66 -4.00
N VAL A 47 -9.53 4.22 -4.93
CA VAL A 47 -9.84 4.95 -6.17
C VAL A 47 -10.91 6.01 -5.87
N HIS A 48 -10.71 7.23 -6.34
CA HIS A 48 -11.62 8.35 -6.18
C HIS A 48 -11.98 8.94 -7.54
N PRO A 49 -13.27 9.16 -7.85
CA PRO A 49 -14.45 8.70 -7.10
C PRO A 49 -14.49 7.16 -6.95
N ARG A 50 -15.15 6.63 -5.91
CA ARG A 50 -15.17 5.18 -5.67
C ARG A 50 -15.99 4.47 -6.74
N PRO A 51 -15.43 3.50 -7.47
CA PRO A 51 -16.21 2.62 -8.34
C PRO A 51 -17.02 1.62 -7.49
N SER A 52 -18.17 1.23 -8.01
CA SER A 52 -19.10 0.27 -7.40
C SER A 52 -18.69 -1.16 -7.71
N TYR A 53 -17.56 -1.62 -7.16
CA TYR A 53 -17.19 -3.03 -7.26
C TYR A 53 -18.28 -3.91 -6.62
N HIS A 54 -19.04 -4.63 -7.44
CA HIS A 54 -20.16 -5.51 -7.03
C HIS A 54 -21.32 -4.84 -6.26
N GLN A 55 -21.67 -3.59 -6.53
CA GLN A 55 -22.85 -3.01 -5.90
C GLN A 55 -24.14 -3.36 -6.67
N ILE A 56 -25.04 -4.12 -6.03
CA ILE A 56 -26.39 -4.43 -6.55
C ILE A 56 -27.33 -3.22 -6.41
N GLU A 57 -26.93 -2.18 -5.69
CA GLU A 57 -27.80 -1.05 -5.35
C GLU A 57 -27.08 0.30 -5.50
N PRO A 58 -27.61 1.24 -6.31
CA PRO A 58 -26.95 2.50 -6.60
C PRO A 58 -26.86 3.39 -5.35
N SER A 59 -25.66 3.85 -5.02
CA SER A 59 -25.46 4.84 -3.96
C SER A 59 -26.09 6.18 -4.34
N HIS A 60 -27.05 6.63 -3.54
CA HIS A 60 -27.86 7.84 -3.75
C HIS A 60 -27.11 9.15 -3.42
N ASP A 61 -25.77 9.15 -3.35
CA ASP A 61 -25.00 10.37 -3.09
C ASP A 61 -24.45 10.95 -4.40
N GLN A 62 -25.33 11.69 -5.08
CA GLN A 62 -24.98 12.52 -6.24
C GLN A 62 -24.07 13.68 -5.79
N ASN A 63 -22.75 13.49 -5.92
CA ASN A 63 -21.92 14.61 -6.37
C ASN A 63 -20.63 14.24 -7.13
N THR A 64 -20.25 12.96 -7.22
CA THR A 64 -19.17 12.55 -8.13
C THR A 64 -19.34 11.08 -8.51
N SER A 65 -20.04 10.82 -9.60
CA SER A 65 -20.14 9.46 -10.16
C SER A 65 -18.79 9.09 -10.78
N TYR A 66 -18.33 7.86 -10.55
CA TYR A 66 -17.13 7.33 -11.20
C TYR A 66 -17.34 7.37 -12.73
N PRO A 67 -16.45 8.00 -13.52
CA PRO A 67 -16.73 8.32 -14.92
C PRO A 67 -16.55 7.14 -15.89
N PHE A 68 -16.14 5.97 -15.39
CA PHE A 68 -15.85 4.78 -16.19
C PHE A 68 -16.77 3.63 -15.80
N PRO A 69 -17.00 2.64 -16.69
CA PRO A 69 -17.70 1.41 -16.33
C PRO A 69 -16.98 0.64 -15.21
N ASP A 70 -17.74 -0.20 -14.51
CA ASP A 70 -17.16 -1.10 -13.50
C ASP A 70 -16.18 -2.08 -14.17
N PRO A 71 -14.96 -2.26 -13.62
CA PRO A 71 -13.96 -3.14 -14.22
C PRO A 71 -14.30 -4.61 -14.00
N GLU A 72 -14.09 -5.42 -15.04
CA GLU A 72 -14.20 -6.88 -14.96
C GLU A 72 -12.81 -7.53 -14.84
N GLU A 73 -11.78 -6.87 -15.35
CA GLU A 73 -10.40 -7.33 -15.27
C GLU A 73 -9.46 -6.17 -14.95
N LEU A 74 -8.75 -6.28 -13.82
CA LEU A 74 -7.73 -5.32 -13.41
C LEU A 74 -6.45 -6.03 -12.96
N SER A 75 -5.33 -5.33 -13.06
CA SER A 75 -4.05 -5.72 -12.47
C SER A 75 -3.56 -4.65 -11.51
N VAL A 76 -2.96 -5.10 -10.43
CA VAL A 76 -2.40 -4.26 -9.37
C VAL A 76 -0.92 -4.56 -9.26
N THR A 77 -0.10 -3.54 -9.45
CA THR A 77 1.35 -3.63 -9.38
C THR A 77 1.85 -2.75 -8.25
N LEU A 78 2.74 -3.28 -7.41
CA LEU A 78 3.39 -2.49 -6.35
C LEU A 78 4.77 -2.05 -6.82
N LEU A 79 4.97 -0.74 -6.95
CA LEU A 79 6.22 -0.14 -7.41
C LEU A 79 7.07 0.33 -6.23
N LYS A 80 8.36 0.00 -6.22
CA LYS A 80 9.33 0.48 -5.23
C LYS A 80 9.95 1.82 -5.67
N GLY A 81 9.98 2.77 -4.75
CA GLY A 81 10.57 4.10 -4.91
C GLY A 81 9.61 5.21 -5.36
N LEU A 82 10.02 6.46 -5.13
CA LEU A 82 9.23 7.67 -5.45
C LEU A 82 9.10 7.92 -6.95
N HIS A 83 10.15 7.65 -7.74
CA HIS A 83 10.19 7.85 -9.19
C HIS A 83 10.60 6.58 -9.96
N GLY A 84 10.87 5.48 -9.26
CA GLY A 84 11.24 4.21 -9.88
C GLY A 84 10.04 3.53 -10.54
N SER A 85 10.30 2.84 -11.65
CA SER A 85 9.37 1.86 -12.24
C SER A 85 9.74 0.43 -11.84
N GLN A 86 10.49 0.27 -10.75
CA GLN A 86 10.89 -1.04 -10.25
C GLN A 86 9.66 -1.72 -9.65
N GLU A 87 9.17 -2.72 -10.36
CA GLU A 87 8.10 -3.59 -9.89
C GLU A 87 8.63 -4.49 -8.77
N LEU A 88 7.94 -4.48 -7.63
CA LEU A 88 8.18 -5.43 -6.55
C LEU A 88 7.39 -6.72 -6.79
N CYS A 89 6.14 -6.57 -7.22
CA CYS A 89 5.20 -7.66 -7.46
C CYS A 89 3.96 -7.16 -8.20
N SER A 90 3.23 -8.08 -8.85
CA SER A 90 1.95 -7.80 -9.51
C SER A 90 0.93 -8.91 -9.24
N SER A 91 -0.35 -8.54 -9.20
CA SER A 91 -1.48 -9.43 -9.00
C SER A 91 -2.64 -9.02 -9.91
N SER A 92 -3.16 -9.95 -10.70
CA SER A 92 -4.38 -9.77 -11.49
C SER A 92 -5.63 -10.17 -10.71
N ILE A 93 -6.70 -9.41 -10.88
CA ILE A 93 -8.04 -9.67 -10.32
C ILE A 93 -9.01 -9.75 -11.50
N ASN A 94 -9.67 -10.89 -11.63
CA ASN A 94 -10.77 -11.09 -12.55
C ASN A 94 -12.07 -11.22 -11.75
N PHE A 95 -12.99 -10.28 -11.90
CA PHE A 95 -14.24 -10.23 -11.14
C PHE A 95 -15.30 -11.21 -11.66
N LEU A 96 -15.14 -11.74 -12.88
CA LEU A 96 -16.02 -12.77 -13.44
C LEU A 96 -15.70 -14.16 -12.87
N GLN A 97 -14.47 -14.37 -12.41
CA GLN A 97 -14.02 -15.61 -11.81
C GLN A 97 -14.26 -15.57 -10.29
N LYS A 98 -14.84 -16.63 -9.72
CA LYS A 98 -15.03 -16.73 -8.26
C LYS A 98 -13.68 -16.56 -7.54
N PRO A 99 -13.65 -15.98 -6.32
CA PRO A 99 -12.44 -15.49 -5.62
C PRO A 99 -11.39 -16.55 -5.22
N ASN A 100 -11.45 -17.77 -5.77
CA ASN A 100 -10.59 -18.88 -5.39
C ASN A 100 -9.32 -19.02 -6.26
N GLU A 101 -9.13 -18.18 -7.29
CA GLU A 101 -7.91 -18.18 -8.10
C GLU A 101 -7.45 -16.75 -8.39
N THR A 102 -6.85 -16.09 -7.39
CA THR A 102 -5.93 -14.97 -7.69
C THR A 102 -4.68 -15.59 -8.31
N ASP A 103 -4.50 -15.39 -9.62
CA ASP A 103 -3.27 -15.74 -10.33
C ASP A 103 -2.17 -14.80 -9.85
N VAL A 104 -1.50 -15.22 -8.76
CA VAL A 104 -0.36 -14.50 -8.19
C VAL A 104 0.81 -14.76 -9.12
N LYS A 105 1.16 -13.77 -9.93
CA LYS A 105 2.33 -13.85 -10.79
C LYS A 105 3.59 -13.84 -9.92
N GLN A 106 4.17 -15.03 -9.73
CA GLN A 106 5.32 -15.27 -8.87
C GLN A 106 6.62 -14.90 -9.59
N GLU A 107 7.16 -13.72 -9.32
CA GLU A 107 8.54 -13.39 -9.63
C GLU A 107 9.17 -12.69 -8.42
N GLY A 108 9.78 -13.47 -7.51
CA GLY A 108 10.62 -12.92 -6.44
C GLY A 108 10.50 -13.62 -5.09
N GLU A 109 11.35 -13.18 -4.14
CA GLU A 109 11.32 -13.59 -2.72
C GLU A 109 10.12 -12.96 -1.96
N VAL A 110 9.51 -11.92 -2.54
CA VAL A 110 8.38 -11.17 -1.98
C VAL A 110 7.10 -11.59 -2.69
N GLN A 111 6.07 -11.95 -1.93
CA GLN A 111 4.77 -12.40 -2.45
C GLN A 111 3.70 -11.34 -2.22
N CYS A 112 2.84 -11.12 -3.22
CA CYS A 112 1.74 -10.17 -3.13
C CYS A 112 0.41 -10.81 -3.50
N SER A 113 -0.65 -10.36 -2.82
CA SER A 113 -2.03 -10.70 -3.15
C SER A 113 -2.87 -9.43 -3.09
N ALA A 114 -3.76 -9.26 -4.08
CA ALA A 114 -4.65 -8.10 -4.14
C ALA A 114 -6.11 -8.52 -4.03
N GLN A 115 -6.91 -7.76 -3.29
CA GLN A 115 -8.36 -7.93 -3.20
C GLN A 115 -9.03 -6.58 -3.40
N ALA A 116 -10.08 -6.52 -4.20
CA ALA A 116 -10.83 -5.31 -4.50
C ALA A 116 -12.22 -5.35 -3.82
N THR A 117 -12.51 -4.34 -3.00
CA THR A 117 -13.73 -4.21 -2.21
C THR A 117 -14.16 -2.75 -2.16
N ASP A 118 -15.40 -2.43 -2.55
CA ASP A 118 -16.00 -1.08 -2.42
C ASP A 118 -15.10 0.09 -2.88
N GLY A 119 -14.61 0.02 -4.13
CA GLY A 119 -13.73 1.06 -4.67
C GLY A 119 -12.31 1.12 -4.09
N ALA A 120 -11.96 0.23 -3.16
CA ALA A 120 -10.64 0.09 -2.58
C ALA A 120 -9.98 -1.22 -3.00
N VAL A 121 -8.68 -1.17 -3.25
CA VAL A 121 -7.83 -2.33 -3.53
C VAL A 121 -6.88 -2.52 -2.36
N THR A 122 -7.02 -3.63 -1.65
CA THR A 122 -6.12 -4.02 -0.55
C THR A 122 -5.05 -4.94 -1.09
N VAL A 123 -3.80 -4.49 -1.02
CA VAL A 123 -2.61 -5.27 -1.40
C VAL A 123 -1.94 -5.80 -0.14
N SER A 124 -1.86 -7.11 -0.01
CA SER A 124 -1.12 -7.79 1.05
C SER A 124 0.22 -8.26 0.51
N VAL A 125 1.30 -7.82 1.14
CA VAL A 125 2.68 -8.13 0.78
C VAL A 125 3.28 -8.98 1.90
N SER A 126 3.99 -10.06 1.55
CA SER A 126 4.71 -10.93 2.48
C SER A 126 6.16 -11.15 2.01
N GLY A 127 7.05 -11.43 2.95
CA GLY A 127 8.48 -11.63 2.68
C GLY A 127 9.32 -10.34 2.70
N LEU A 128 8.80 -9.25 3.28
CA LEU A 128 9.54 -7.99 3.43
C LEU A 128 10.69 -8.12 4.44
N LYS A 129 11.89 -7.65 4.06
CA LYS A 129 13.05 -7.56 4.94
C LYS A 129 13.19 -6.16 5.53
N ALA A 130 14.01 -6.02 6.57
CA ALA A 130 14.33 -4.72 7.16
C ALA A 130 14.89 -3.72 6.14
N THR A 131 15.67 -4.22 5.18
CA THR A 131 16.27 -3.48 4.06
C THR A 131 15.25 -3.00 3.03
N ASP A 132 14.01 -3.51 3.08
CA ASP A 132 12.94 -3.14 2.16
C ASP A 132 12.10 -1.96 2.67
N THR A 133 12.57 -1.26 3.71
CA THR A 133 11.96 -0.01 4.16
C THR A 133 12.17 1.09 3.12
N ASP A 134 11.10 1.44 2.40
CA ASP A 134 11.11 2.44 1.33
C ASP A 134 9.68 2.97 1.07
N LEU A 135 9.55 3.90 0.12
CA LEU A 135 8.28 4.38 -0.40
C LEU A 135 7.78 3.46 -1.52
N TYR A 136 6.53 3.03 -1.44
CA TYR A 136 5.90 2.14 -2.40
C TYR A 136 4.64 2.76 -3.00
N ARG A 137 4.43 2.62 -4.31
CA ARG A 137 3.27 3.18 -5.01
C ARG A 137 2.41 2.06 -5.59
N CYS A 138 1.11 2.12 -5.35
CA CYS A 138 0.15 1.24 -6.00
C CYS A 138 -0.08 1.74 -7.43
N GLU A 139 0.06 0.84 -8.39
CA GLU A 139 -0.38 1.06 -9.75
C GLU A 139 -1.55 0.12 -10.06
N ILE A 140 -2.66 0.68 -10.51
CA ILE A 140 -3.86 -0.06 -10.89
C ILE A 140 -4.05 0.12 -12.40
N GLN A 141 -4.10 -0.99 -13.12
CA GLN A 141 -4.33 -1.05 -14.55
C GLN A 141 -5.66 -1.77 -14.80
N ILE A 142 -6.58 -1.14 -15.52
CA ILE A 142 -7.86 -1.75 -15.92
C ILE A 142 -7.73 -2.12 -17.40
N PHE A 143 -7.87 -3.41 -17.68
CA PHE A 143 -7.80 -3.93 -19.05
C PHE A 143 -9.18 -4.05 -19.67
N TYR A 144 -10.17 -4.49 -18.88
CA TYR A 144 -11.52 -4.72 -19.35
C TYR A 144 -12.57 -4.20 -18.35
N PRO A 145 -13.63 -3.53 -18.83
CA PRO A 145 -13.91 -3.21 -20.24
C PRO A 145 -13.06 -2.03 -20.75
N PRO A 146 -12.71 -1.97 -22.05
CA PRO A 146 -12.00 -0.84 -22.64
C PRO A 146 -12.73 0.49 -22.38
N PRO A 147 -12.02 1.62 -22.26
CA PRO A 147 -10.60 1.84 -22.59
C PRO A 147 -9.62 1.33 -21.53
N TYR A 148 -8.37 1.11 -21.92
CA TYR A 148 -7.29 0.83 -20.97
C TYR A 148 -7.06 2.05 -20.06
N LEU A 149 -7.14 1.85 -18.75
CA LEU A 149 -6.91 2.89 -17.74
C LEU A 149 -5.74 2.51 -16.85
N ARG A 150 -4.92 3.50 -16.49
CA ARG A 150 -3.78 3.32 -15.59
C ARG A 150 -3.76 4.45 -14.57
N PHE A 151 -3.75 4.07 -13.30
CA PHE A 151 -3.72 5.01 -12.18
C PHE A 151 -2.59 4.65 -11.23
N THR A 152 -1.85 5.67 -10.78
CA THR A 152 -0.76 5.50 -9.81
C THR A 152 -1.09 6.29 -8.56
N GLY A 153 -0.90 5.66 -7.40
CA GLY A 153 -1.10 6.31 -6.10
C GLY A 153 0.06 7.21 -5.70
N ASN A 154 -0.20 8.06 -4.70
CA ASN A 154 0.79 9.02 -4.17
C ASN A 154 1.98 8.36 -3.46
N GLY A 155 1.86 7.09 -3.09
CA GLY A 155 2.87 6.35 -2.36
C GLY A 155 2.58 6.18 -0.87
N THR A 156 3.15 5.13 -0.29
CA THR A 156 3.13 4.80 1.13
C THR A 156 4.53 4.45 1.60
N LEU A 157 4.94 4.95 2.77
CA LEU A 157 6.17 4.49 3.39
C LEU A 157 5.91 3.17 4.11
N ILE A 158 6.50 2.08 3.62
CA ILE A 158 6.46 0.81 4.36
C ILE A 158 7.67 0.79 5.29
N HIS A 159 7.40 0.75 6.58
CA HIS A 159 8.43 0.61 7.59
C HIS A 159 8.48 -0.83 8.09
N SER A 160 9.52 -1.56 7.71
CA SER A 160 9.75 -2.91 8.21
C SER A 160 10.61 -2.86 9.45
N SER A 161 9.99 -3.00 10.62
CA SER A 161 10.74 -3.33 11.82
C SER A 161 11.30 -4.74 11.62
N ALA A 162 12.61 -4.86 11.62
CA ALA A 162 13.24 -6.15 11.67
C ALA A 162 12.72 -6.90 12.90
N ALA A 163 12.37 -8.18 12.76
CA ALA A 163 12.16 -9.08 13.89
C ALA A 163 13.50 -9.39 14.62
N ASP A 164 14.41 -8.41 14.69
CA ASP A 164 15.75 -8.52 15.27
C ASP A 164 15.71 -8.57 16.81
N GLY A 165 14.53 -8.51 17.43
CA GLY A 165 14.36 -8.71 18.87
C GLY A 165 14.66 -10.14 19.34
N VAL A 166 14.51 -11.14 18.46
CA VAL A 166 14.77 -12.55 18.80
C VAL A 166 16.26 -12.87 18.94
N PRO A 167 17.16 -12.51 18.00
CA PRO A 167 18.58 -12.80 18.15
C PRO A 167 19.24 -12.01 19.28
N VAL A 168 18.83 -10.76 19.54
CA VAL A 168 19.43 -9.94 20.61
C VAL A 168 19.04 -10.48 22.00
N LEU A 169 17.78 -10.85 22.21
CA LEU A 169 17.36 -11.45 23.47
C LEU A 169 18.02 -12.82 23.69
N ALA A 170 18.13 -13.64 22.65
CA ALA A 170 18.84 -14.91 22.71
C ALA A 170 20.34 -14.72 23.05
N LEU A 171 21.00 -13.74 22.44
CA LEU A 171 22.39 -13.39 22.75
C LEU A 171 22.54 -12.92 24.21
N LEU A 172 21.64 -12.08 24.70
CA LEU A 172 21.64 -11.64 26.11
C LEU A 172 21.45 -12.82 27.07
N ILE A 173 20.53 -13.74 26.77
CA ILE A 173 20.32 -14.95 27.58
C ILE A 173 21.59 -15.81 27.59
N VAL A 174 22.23 -16.02 26.43
CA VAL A 174 23.48 -16.79 26.34
C VAL A 174 24.59 -16.14 27.15
N ILE A 175 24.76 -14.81 27.04
CA ILE A 175 25.75 -14.05 27.81
C ILE A 175 25.47 -14.18 29.32
N MET A 176 24.22 -14.01 29.74
CA MET A 176 23.83 -14.16 31.15
C MET A 176 24.07 -15.58 31.67
N CYS A 177 23.76 -16.62 30.88
CA CYS A 177 24.04 -18.00 31.24
C CYS A 177 25.54 -18.26 31.43
N VAL A 178 26.38 -17.75 30.53
CA VAL A 178 27.85 -17.89 30.63
C VAL A 178 28.37 -17.17 31.87
N LEU A 179 27.92 -15.95 32.15
CA LEU A 179 28.33 -15.19 33.34
C LEU A 179 27.97 -15.91 34.63
N VAL A 180 26.75 -16.47 34.71
CA VAL A 180 26.30 -17.25 35.87
C VAL A 180 27.20 -18.48 36.06
N VAL A 181 27.48 -19.25 35.01
CA VAL A 181 28.36 -20.42 35.09
C VAL A 181 29.78 -20.04 35.55
N MET A 182 30.33 -18.94 35.02
CA MET A 182 31.65 -18.43 35.42
C MET A 182 31.69 -18.03 36.90
N ILE A 183 30.64 -17.36 37.40
CA ILE A 183 30.51 -16.99 38.81
C ILE A 183 30.43 -18.24 39.70
N TYR A 184 29.61 -19.23 39.34
CA TYR A 184 29.51 -20.48 40.09
C TYR A 184 30.85 -21.22 40.16
N PHE A 185 31.60 -21.25 39.06
CA PHE A 185 32.91 -21.90 39.03
C PHE A 185 33.94 -21.19 39.92
N GLN A 186 33.99 -19.84 39.88
CA GLN A 186 34.88 -19.06 40.74
C GLN A 186 34.53 -19.19 42.22
N VAL A 187 33.25 -19.13 42.58
CA VAL A 187 32.80 -19.29 43.97
C VAL A 187 33.05 -20.72 44.46
N GLY A 188 32.78 -21.73 43.62
CA GLY A 188 33.04 -23.14 43.97
C GLY A 188 34.52 -23.44 44.18
N THR A 189 35.40 -22.90 43.34
CA THR A 189 36.86 -23.03 43.55
C THR A 189 37.34 -22.26 44.78
N PHE A 190 36.80 -21.08 45.06
CA PHE A 190 37.16 -20.29 46.24
C PHE A 190 36.75 -20.97 47.56
N ILE A 191 35.55 -21.54 47.61
CA ILE A 191 35.06 -22.30 48.78
C ILE A 191 35.89 -23.57 48.97
N HIS A 192 36.21 -24.30 47.91
CA HIS A 192 37.06 -25.49 47.99
C HIS A 192 38.47 -25.15 48.50
N PHE A 193 39.04 -24.02 48.08
CA PHE A 193 40.36 -23.56 48.54
C PHE A 193 40.33 -23.12 50.02
N SER A 194 39.24 -22.50 50.46
CA SER A 194 39.06 -22.03 51.85
C SER A 194 38.88 -23.19 52.86
N PHE A 195 38.40 -24.34 52.41
CA PHE A 195 38.25 -25.55 53.25
C PHE A 195 39.50 -26.44 53.28
N LEU A 196 40.46 -26.21 52.38
CA LEU A 196 41.70 -26.99 52.26
C LEU A 196 42.91 -26.30 52.90
N SER A 197 42.74 -25.06 53.40
CA SER A 197 43.72 -24.28 54.17
C SER A 197 43.36 -24.24 55.64
#